data_AF-T1PNQ2-F1
#
_entry.id   AF-T1PNQ2-F1
#
_cell.length_a   1.000
_cell.length_b   1.000
_cell.length_c   1.000
_cell.angle_alpha   90.00
_cell.angle_beta   90.00
_cell.angle_gamma   90.00
#
_symmetry.space_group_name_H-M   'P 1'
#
loop_
_entity.id
_entity.type
_entity.pdbx_description
1 polymer ?
#
loop_
_entity_poly.entity_id
_entity_poly.type
_entity_poly.pdbx_seq_one_letter_code
_entity_poly.pdbx_strand_id
1 'polypeptide(L)'
;MQVTTDPIELWAGEESQTRIEKEYFDAHFGPFYRTNQVFIKPTNASGFTHVTSAGTVEFGPAYQKDFLLEVFKLQEAIEAIGMEDGIGLDKVCYAPVMYPGEKTTVDKCIVQSIYGFFQNDLEFFETEYEDENGYVINYLNHLEDCLNVPMLEACFGPYGGPIEPGISVGGMPKVSGDEEPNYLLATGVVLTFLGKNQNNEALLEPNLEWEKRFVDFMKNYTNDQFDIAYSAERSIQDAIVELSEGEVSTVAISYLVMFIYVAIALGKIRSCLHFLRESKIVLAIGGIIIVLASVLCSLGFWGYLNVVTTMLAIEVIPFLVLAVGVDNIFIMVHTYHRLNRKKFDSIAEAI
;
A
#
# COMPACT_ATOMS: atom_id res chain seq x y z
N MET A 1 22.99 -11.89 2.52
CA MET A 1 22.07 -11.63 1.39
C MET A 1 21.07 -10.62 1.89
N GLN A 2 21.04 -9.45 1.25
CA GLN A 2 20.08 -8.39 1.56
C GLN A 2 18.96 -8.45 0.52
N VAL A 3 17.72 -8.50 0.99
CA VAL A 3 16.53 -8.47 0.13
C VAL A 3 15.89 -7.10 0.28
N THR A 4 15.66 -6.41 -0.82
CA THR A 4 14.94 -5.13 -0.81
C THR A 4 13.46 -5.34 -1.14
N THR A 5 12.61 -4.66 -0.37
CA THR A 5 11.16 -4.58 -0.56
C THR A 5 10.71 -3.15 -0.87
N ASP A 6 11.63 -2.18 -0.89
CA ASP A 6 11.31 -0.80 -1.21
C ASP A 6 11.03 -0.66 -2.72
N PRO A 7 9.80 -0.26 -3.12
CA PRO A 7 9.48 -0.04 -4.53
C PRO A 7 10.41 0.96 -5.20
N ILE A 8 10.88 1.99 -4.49
CA ILE A 8 11.74 3.02 -5.08
C ILE A 8 13.07 2.40 -5.51
N GLU A 9 13.68 1.59 -4.65
CA GLU A 9 14.92 0.85 -4.95
C GLU A 9 14.73 -0.24 -6.02
N LEU A 10 13.53 -0.81 -6.13
CA LEU A 10 13.22 -1.83 -7.13
C LEU A 10 13.02 -1.27 -8.54
N TRP A 11 12.40 -0.08 -8.64
CA TRP A 11 11.86 0.42 -9.91
C TRP A 11 12.59 1.66 -10.47
N ALA A 12 13.40 2.35 -9.66
CA ALA A 12 14.14 3.53 -10.09
C ALA A 12 15.66 3.32 -9.99
N GLY A 13 16.35 3.30 -11.14
CA GLY A 13 17.80 3.18 -11.19
C GLY A 13 18.53 4.32 -10.47
N GLU A 14 19.65 4.01 -9.83
CA GLU A 14 20.43 4.95 -9.01
C GLU A 14 20.88 6.19 -9.80
N GLU A 15 21.33 6.02 -11.04
CA GLU A 15 21.79 7.12 -11.90
C GLU A 15 20.67 7.76 -12.74
N SER A 16 19.40 7.43 -12.47
CA SER A 16 18.28 8.01 -13.21
C SER A 16 18.10 9.50 -12.88
N GLN A 17 17.69 10.29 -13.87
CA GLN A 17 17.43 11.72 -13.69
C GLN A 17 16.42 11.98 -12.55
N THR A 18 15.38 11.15 -12.46
CA THR A 18 14.35 11.23 -11.41
C THR A 18 14.94 10.99 -10.01
N ARG A 19 15.94 10.09 -9.88
CA ARG A 19 16.63 9.86 -8.60
C ARG A 19 17.45 11.08 -8.19
N ILE A 20 18.20 11.65 -9.11
CA ILE A 20 19.02 12.86 -8.87
C ILE A 20 18.13 14.03 -8.44
N GLU A 21 16.98 14.22 -9.11
CA GLU A 21 16.02 15.27 -8.76
C GLU A 21 15.40 15.05 -7.38
N LYS A 22 15.06 13.80 -7.04
CA LYS A 22 14.57 13.43 -5.70
C LYS A 22 15.62 13.72 -4.63
N GLU A 23 16.87 13.28 -4.82
CA GLU A 23 17.95 13.53 -3.85
C GLU A 23 18.21 15.01 -3.67
N TYR A 24 18.17 15.79 -4.76
CA TYR A 24 18.28 17.24 -4.69
C TYR A 24 17.12 17.85 -3.88
N PHE A 25 15.88 17.41 -4.11
CA PHE A 25 14.72 17.88 -3.35
C PHE A 25 14.85 17.53 -1.87
N ASP A 26 15.14 16.26 -1.55
CA ASP A 26 15.23 15.77 -0.17
C ASP A 26 16.35 16.45 0.61
N ALA A 27 17.46 16.82 -0.05
CA ALA A 27 18.56 17.54 0.59
C ALA A 27 18.22 19.00 0.94
N HIS A 28 17.35 19.66 0.17
CA HIS A 28 17.02 21.08 0.36
C HIS A 28 15.74 21.28 1.18
N PHE A 29 14.74 20.41 1.01
CA PHE A 29 13.42 20.55 1.60
C PHE A 29 13.09 19.45 2.61
N GLY A 30 13.92 18.41 2.69
CA GLY A 30 13.59 17.18 3.40
C GLY A 30 12.72 16.24 2.55
N PRO A 31 12.58 14.97 2.96
CA PRO A 31 11.74 14.02 2.24
C PRO A 31 10.28 14.45 2.26
N PHE A 32 9.59 14.13 1.16
CA PHE A 32 8.14 14.32 1.05
C PHE A 32 7.41 13.56 2.17
N TYR A 33 6.39 14.18 2.76
CA TYR A 33 5.62 13.61 3.87
C TYR A 33 4.91 12.30 3.47
N ARG A 34 4.54 11.52 4.49
CA ARG A 34 3.80 10.25 4.32
C ARG A 34 2.31 10.54 4.40
N THR A 35 1.52 9.93 3.53
CA THR A 35 0.07 10.18 3.48
C THR A 35 -0.70 8.97 4.00
N ASN A 36 -1.62 9.22 4.94
CA ASN A 36 -2.56 8.22 5.43
C ASN A 36 -3.98 8.76 5.19
N GLN A 37 -4.72 8.10 4.32
CA GLN A 37 -6.01 8.60 3.83
C GLN A 37 -7.14 7.64 4.15
N VAL A 38 -8.30 8.22 4.48
CA VAL A 38 -9.56 7.51 4.64
C VAL A 38 -10.59 8.19 3.75
N PHE A 39 -11.16 7.42 2.82
CA PHE A 39 -12.24 7.82 1.93
C PHE A 39 -13.53 7.23 2.48
N ILE A 40 -14.52 8.08 2.73
CA ILE A 40 -15.74 7.69 3.39
C ILE A 40 -16.93 8.14 2.55
N LYS A 41 -17.86 7.21 2.31
CA LYS A 41 -19.05 7.46 1.51
C LYS A 41 -20.31 7.00 2.27
N PRO A 42 -21.34 7.85 2.41
CA PRO A 42 -22.62 7.44 2.99
C PRO A 42 -23.30 6.36 2.13
N THR A 43 -23.95 5.39 2.77
CA THR A 43 -24.76 4.39 2.06
C THR A 43 -26.00 5.04 1.43
N ASN A 44 -26.54 6.07 2.09
CA ASN A 44 -27.60 6.90 1.54
C ASN A 44 -27.02 7.96 0.58
N ALA A 45 -27.35 7.84 -0.71
CA ALA A 45 -26.85 8.73 -1.76
C ALA A 45 -27.79 9.92 -2.07
N SER A 46 -28.83 10.17 -1.27
CA SER A 46 -29.75 11.28 -1.52
C SER A 46 -29.15 12.64 -1.14
N GLY A 47 -29.08 13.55 -2.11
CA GLY A 47 -28.87 14.97 -1.85
C GLY A 47 -30.07 15.63 -1.16
N PHE A 48 -29.85 16.80 -0.60
CA PHE A 48 -30.87 17.60 0.09
C PHE A 48 -30.65 19.09 -0.16
N THR A 49 -31.63 19.91 0.19
CA THR A 49 -31.55 21.37 -0.02
C THR A 49 -31.61 22.12 1.29
N HIS A 50 -30.91 23.25 1.34
CA HIS A 50 -30.89 24.19 2.45
C HIS A 50 -31.33 25.57 1.96
N VAL A 51 -32.18 26.26 2.72
CA VAL A 51 -32.68 27.59 2.33
C VAL A 51 -31.87 28.65 3.06
N THR A 52 -31.10 29.43 2.31
CA THR A 52 -30.31 30.54 2.82
C THR A 52 -30.93 31.87 2.41
N SER A 53 -30.41 32.97 2.95
CA SER A 53 -30.83 34.33 2.56
C SER A 53 -30.51 34.65 1.10
N ALA A 54 -29.52 33.98 0.50
CA ALA A 54 -29.11 34.12 -0.90
C ALA A 54 -29.90 33.23 -1.88
N GLY A 55 -30.56 32.17 -1.39
CA GLY A 55 -31.36 31.26 -2.20
C GLY A 55 -31.42 29.84 -1.64
N THR A 56 -32.06 28.93 -2.38
CA THR A 56 -32.04 27.50 -2.04
C THR A 56 -30.78 26.86 -2.64
N VAL A 57 -29.91 26.33 -1.78
CA VAL A 57 -28.66 25.67 -2.14
C VAL A 57 -28.84 24.16 -2.05
N GLU A 58 -28.30 23.41 -3.01
CA GLU A 58 -28.33 21.95 -3.04
C GLU A 58 -27.02 21.37 -2.51
N PHE A 59 -27.12 20.42 -1.58
CA PHE A 59 -26.01 19.70 -0.97
C PHE A 59 -26.05 18.23 -1.35
N GLY A 60 -24.86 17.68 -1.61
CA GLY A 60 -24.64 16.27 -1.82
C GLY A 60 -24.80 15.44 -0.53
N PRO A 61 -24.88 14.11 -0.64
CA PRO A 61 -25.12 13.23 0.50
C PRO A 61 -23.98 13.24 1.54
N ALA A 62 -22.77 13.68 1.16
CA ALA A 62 -21.62 13.79 2.05
C ALA A 62 -21.83 14.77 3.22
N TYR A 63 -22.79 15.70 3.09
CA TYR A 63 -23.03 16.75 4.07
C TYR A 63 -24.20 16.46 5.00
N GLN A 64 -24.74 15.23 4.99
CA GLN A 64 -25.78 14.85 5.95
C GLN A 64 -25.23 14.90 7.38
N LYS A 65 -25.96 15.57 8.30
CA LYS A 65 -25.52 15.79 9.68
C LYS A 65 -25.16 14.49 10.40
N ASP A 66 -26.05 13.49 10.37
CA ASP A 66 -25.84 12.21 11.06
C ASP A 66 -24.58 11.49 10.57
N PHE A 67 -24.35 11.52 9.25
CA PHE A 67 -23.14 10.97 8.63
C PHE A 67 -21.87 11.71 9.09
N LEU A 68 -21.89 13.05 9.04
CA LEU A 68 -20.75 13.86 9.49
C LEU A 68 -20.47 13.69 10.99
N LEU A 69 -21.47 13.48 11.84
CA LEU A 69 -21.25 13.22 13.27
C LEU A 69 -20.54 11.89 13.50
N GLU A 70 -20.94 10.83 12.80
CA GLU A 70 -20.27 9.52 12.92
C GLU A 70 -18.86 9.52 12.33
N VAL A 71 -18.62 10.27 11.25
CA VAL A 71 -17.28 10.43 10.68
C VAL A 71 -16.37 11.26 11.59
N PHE A 72 -16.92 12.25 12.31
CA PHE A 72 -16.15 13.00 13.32
C PHE A 72 -15.66 12.08 14.44
N LYS A 73 -16.53 11.21 14.96
CA LYS A 73 -16.15 10.19 15.97
C LYS A 73 -15.05 9.27 15.47
N LEU A 74 -15.08 8.91 14.19
CA LEU A 74 -14.01 8.12 13.56
C LEU A 74 -12.70 8.91 13.51
N GLN A 75 -12.73 10.19 13.14
CA GLN A 75 -11.54 11.05 13.15
C GLN A 75 -10.93 11.12 14.57
N GLU A 76 -11.73 11.41 15.60
CA GLU A 76 -11.26 11.45 16.99
C GLU A 76 -10.67 10.11 17.44
N ALA A 77 -11.32 8.99 17.06
CA ALA A 77 -10.82 7.66 17.37
C ALA A 77 -9.46 7.39 16.70
N ILE A 78 -9.24 7.87 15.47
CA ILE A 78 -7.95 7.76 14.76
C ILE A 78 -6.89 8.65 15.42
N GLU A 79 -7.23 9.88 15.77
CA GLU A 79 -6.33 10.82 16.45
C GLU A 79 -5.87 10.30 17.83
N ALA A 80 -6.72 9.51 18.50
CA ALA A 80 -6.42 8.87 19.78
C ALA A 80 -5.49 7.63 19.67
N ILE A 81 -5.24 7.09 18.47
CA ILE A 81 -4.42 5.88 18.29
C ILE A 81 -3.01 6.11 18.81
N GLY A 82 -2.56 5.21 19.69
CA GLY A 82 -1.19 5.15 20.19
C GLY A 82 -0.82 6.23 21.22
N MET A 83 -1.78 7.07 21.64
CA MET A 83 -1.56 8.09 22.67
C MET A 83 -1.16 7.49 24.03
N GLU A 84 -1.74 6.35 24.41
CA GLU A 84 -1.43 5.66 25.68
C GLU A 84 -0.03 5.05 25.71
N ASP A 85 0.44 4.52 24.57
CA ASP A 85 1.74 3.86 24.45
C ASP A 85 2.88 4.84 24.12
N GLY A 86 2.56 6.13 23.99
CA GLY A 86 3.53 7.17 23.64
C GLY A 86 4.01 7.11 22.19
N ILE A 87 3.23 6.51 21.28
CA ILE A 87 3.43 6.50 19.83
C ILE A 87 2.15 7.09 19.22
N GLY A 88 1.76 8.27 19.69
CA GLY A 88 0.57 8.98 19.23
C GLY A 88 0.85 9.79 17.98
N LEU A 89 -0.24 10.30 17.38
CA LEU A 89 -0.18 11.18 16.23
C LEU A 89 0.67 12.43 16.52
N ASP A 90 0.65 12.92 17.77
CA ASP A 90 1.44 14.05 18.27
C ASP A 90 2.95 13.92 18.01
N LYS A 91 3.50 12.71 17.89
CA LYS A 91 4.93 12.49 17.64
C LYS A 91 5.28 12.18 16.20
N VAL A 92 4.36 11.56 15.47
CA VAL A 92 4.63 11.02 14.12
C VAL A 92 4.13 11.96 13.03
N CYS A 93 3.21 12.88 13.33
CA CYS A 93 2.61 13.76 12.35
C CYS A 93 3.57 14.81 11.80
N TYR A 94 3.22 15.36 10.64
CA TYR A 94 3.85 16.53 10.07
C TYR A 94 3.19 17.80 10.60
N ALA A 95 3.97 18.68 11.23
CA ALA A 95 3.51 19.92 11.86
C ALA A 95 4.41 21.10 11.41
N PRO A 96 4.01 21.90 10.41
CA PRO A 96 4.87 22.92 9.81
C PRO A 96 4.89 24.24 10.60
N VAL A 97 3.82 24.57 11.32
CA VAL A 97 3.66 25.85 12.04
C VAL A 97 4.05 25.67 13.51
N MET A 98 5.31 25.30 13.75
CA MET A 98 5.85 25.07 15.10
C MET A 98 6.93 26.09 15.43
N TYR A 99 6.88 26.65 16.65
CA TYR A 99 8.00 27.48 17.13
C TYR A 99 9.17 26.60 17.57
N PRO A 100 10.42 27.08 17.44
CA PRO A 100 11.60 26.34 17.90
C PRO A 100 11.50 25.98 19.39
N GLY A 101 11.54 24.69 19.70
CA GLY A 101 11.51 24.17 21.09
C GLY A 101 10.11 23.87 21.63
N GLU A 102 9.06 24.13 20.86
CA GLU A 102 7.69 23.74 21.19
C GLU A 102 7.50 22.23 20.93
N LYS A 103 6.73 21.57 21.81
CA LYS A 103 6.37 20.16 21.64
C LYS A 103 5.16 20.07 20.72
N THR A 104 5.22 19.15 19.77
CA THR A 104 4.11 18.86 18.88
C THR A 104 2.93 18.31 19.68
N THR A 105 1.75 18.85 19.39
CA THR A 105 0.46 18.40 19.90
C THR A 105 -0.44 18.07 18.71
N VAL A 106 -1.53 17.32 18.93
CA VAL A 106 -2.41 16.84 17.85
C VAL A 106 -3.03 17.98 17.05
N ASP A 107 -3.38 19.09 17.70
CA ASP A 107 -3.91 20.32 17.09
C ASP A 107 -2.92 21.01 16.15
N LYS A 108 -1.61 20.77 16.30
CA LYS A 108 -0.57 21.30 15.41
C LYS A 108 -0.26 20.38 14.22
N CYS A 109 -0.75 19.14 14.28
CA CYS A 109 -0.60 18.18 13.19
C CYS A 109 -1.47 18.60 12.00
N ILE A 110 -0.94 18.42 10.79
CA ILE A 110 -1.77 18.58 9.60
C ILE A 110 -2.72 17.37 9.49
N VAL A 111 -3.97 17.61 9.87
CA VAL A 111 -5.12 16.77 9.58
C VAL A 111 -6.01 17.53 8.60
N GLN A 112 -6.12 17.03 7.38
CA GLN A 112 -6.93 17.65 6.34
C GLN A 112 -8.26 16.91 6.27
N SER A 113 -9.29 17.56 6.80
CA SER A 113 -10.66 17.08 6.80
C SER A 113 -11.62 18.25 6.77
N ILE A 114 -12.89 17.98 6.44
CA ILE A 114 -13.98 18.96 6.49
C ILE A 114 -14.15 19.61 7.89
N TYR A 115 -13.79 18.88 8.95
CA TYR A 115 -13.91 19.38 10.33
C TYR A 115 -12.86 20.41 10.69
N GLY A 116 -11.76 20.49 9.94
CA GLY A 116 -10.80 21.57 10.12
C GLY A 116 -11.41 22.95 9.84
N PHE A 117 -12.44 23.06 9.00
CA PHE A 117 -13.22 24.30 8.84
C PHE A 117 -13.87 24.77 10.16
N PHE A 118 -14.13 23.83 11.07
CA PHE A 118 -14.70 24.05 12.39
C PHE A 118 -13.65 23.93 13.50
N GLN A 119 -12.36 24.03 13.17
CA GLN A 119 -11.24 23.87 14.12
C GLN A 119 -11.27 22.52 14.88
N ASN A 120 -11.87 21.48 14.29
CA ASN A 120 -12.16 20.20 14.94
C ASN A 120 -13.00 20.33 16.22
N ASP A 121 -13.85 21.35 16.33
CA ASP A 121 -14.75 21.57 17.47
C ASP A 121 -16.19 21.16 17.11
N LEU A 122 -16.69 20.14 17.81
CA LEU A 122 -18.05 19.63 17.62
C LEU A 122 -19.11 20.61 18.11
N GLU A 123 -18.84 21.39 19.16
CA GLU A 123 -19.80 22.39 19.66
C GLU A 123 -20.02 23.48 18.62
N PHE A 124 -18.95 23.90 17.96
CA PHE A 124 -19.04 24.86 16.86
C PHE A 124 -19.79 24.28 15.66
N PHE A 125 -19.53 23.02 15.30
CA PHE A 125 -20.28 22.32 14.25
C PHE A 125 -21.78 22.19 14.55
N GLU A 126 -22.17 21.98 15.81
CA GLU A 126 -23.57 21.82 16.20
C GLU A 126 -24.32 23.14 16.42
N THR A 127 -23.63 24.28 16.36
CA THR A 127 -24.22 25.60 16.60
C THR A 127 -25.26 25.94 15.52
N GLU A 128 -26.44 26.35 15.97
CA GLU A 128 -27.57 26.73 15.12
C GLU A 128 -28.28 27.96 15.71
N TYR A 129 -28.51 28.99 14.89
CA TYR A 129 -29.22 30.20 15.29
C TYR A 129 -30.04 30.77 14.14
N GLU A 130 -31.07 31.57 14.47
CA GLU A 130 -31.87 32.28 13.46
C GLU A 130 -31.33 33.70 13.25
N ASP A 131 -31.16 34.09 11.99
CA ASP A 131 -30.80 35.45 11.62
C ASP A 131 -32.01 36.41 11.73
N GLU A 132 -31.79 37.73 11.68
CA GLU A 132 -32.83 38.77 11.78
C GLU A 132 -33.96 38.59 10.75
N ASN A 133 -33.66 37.92 9.64
CA ASN A 133 -34.58 37.63 8.54
C ASN A 133 -35.36 36.30 8.72
N GLY A 134 -35.17 35.58 9.83
CA GLY A 134 -35.83 34.31 10.14
C GLY A 134 -35.27 33.09 9.40
N TYR A 135 -34.05 33.19 8.86
CA TYR A 135 -33.33 32.05 8.26
C TYR A 135 -32.48 31.35 9.31
N VAL A 136 -32.49 30.03 9.29
CA VAL A 136 -31.69 29.21 10.19
C VAL A 136 -30.27 29.10 9.65
N ILE A 137 -29.31 29.64 10.38
CA ILE A 137 -27.88 29.56 10.11
C ILE A 137 -27.32 28.37 10.89
N ASN A 138 -26.70 27.44 10.18
CA ASN A 138 -26.11 26.23 10.75
C ASN A 138 -24.80 25.86 10.02
N TYR A 139 -24.26 24.68 10.32
CA TYR A 139 -23.03 24.16 9.72
C TYR A 139 -23.00 24.19 8.18
N LEU A 140 -24.14 24.09 7.49
CA LEU A 140 -24.19 24.11 6.03
C LEU A 140 -23.82 25.48 5.45
N ASN A 141 -24.18 26.56 6.13
CA ASN A 141 -23.79 27.91 5.74
C ASN A 141 -22.27 28.10 5.85
N HIS A 142 -21.70 27.66 6.97
CA HIS A 142 -20.24 27.73 7.18
C HIS A 142 -19.48 26.86 6.16
N LEU A 143 -20.00 25.66 5.87
CA LEU A 143 -19.45 24.81 4.82
C LEU A 143 -19.54 25.45 3.43
N GLU A 144 -20.66 26.09 3.10
CA GLU A 144 -20.80 26.80 1.83
C GLU A 144 -19.74 27.90 1.69
N ASP A 145 -19.54 28.69 2.73
CA ASP A 145 -18.53 29.76 2.75
C ASP A 145 -17.11 29.20 2.60
N CYS A 146 -16.76 28.16 3.37
CA CYS A 146 -15.42 27.58 3.36
C CYS A 146 -15.11 26.77 2.09
N LEU A 147 -16.10 26.09 1.50
CA LEU A 147 -15.92 25.32 0.27
C LEU A 147 -15.78 26.23 -0.96
N ASN A 148 -16.40 27.41 -0.93
CA ASN A 148 -16.25 28.40 -2.00
C ASN A 148 -15.02 29.30 -1.79
N VAL A 149 -14.67 29.60 -0.54
CA VAL A 149 -13.56 30.51 -0.18
C VAL A 149 -12.68 29.89 0.91
N PRO A 150 -11.83 28.90 0.56
CA PRO A 150 -11.01 28.16 1.54
C PRO A 150 -9.91 29.00 2.21
N MET A 151 -9.62 30.19 1.67
CA MET A 151 -8.60 31.11 2.19
C MET A 151 -9.12 32.04 3.30
N LEU A 152 -10.38 31.92 3.70
CA LEU A 152 -10.91 32.64 4.86
C LEU A 152 -10.24 32.14 6.14
N GLU A 153 -9.79 33.05 7.00
CA GLU A 153 -9.12 32.72 8.27
C GLU A 153 -10.01 31.86 9.19
N ALA A 154 -11.33 32.09 9.16
CA ALA A 154 -12.30 31.28 9.90
C ALA A 154 -12.41 29.82 9.41
N CYS A 155 -11.92 29.53 8.20
CA CYS A 155 -11.92 28.21 7.58
C CYS A 155 -10.57 27.49 7.72
N PHE A 156 -9.62 28.06 8.47
CA PHE A 156 -8.35 27.39 8.70
C PHE A 156 -8.50 26.24 9.69
N GLY A 157 -7.79 25.15 9.39
CA GLY A 157 -7.64 24.03 10.32
C GLY A 157 -6.92 24.46 11.61
N PRO A 158 -6.98 23.64 12.67
CA PRO A 158 -6.35 23.96 13.96
C PRO A 158 -4.83 24.17 13.84
N TYR A 159 -4.19 23.59 12.82
CA TYR A 159 -2.78 23.78 12.49
C TYR A 159 -2.45 25.16 11.89
N GLY A 160 -3.45 25.99 11.60
CA GLY A 160 -3.29 27.38 11.14
C GLY A 160 -3.06 27.54 9.65
N GLY A 161 -3.48 26.58 8.82
CA GLY A 161 -3.44 26.70 7.36
C GLY A 161 -4.78 26.35 6.69
N PRO A 162 -4.95 26.74 5.42
CA PRO A 162 -6.17 26.48 4.66
C PRO A 162 -6.32 24.98 4.35
N ILE A 163 -7.56 24.56 4.18
CA ILE A 163 -7.93 23.22 3.73
C ILE A 163 -8.57 23.37 2.36
N GLU A 164 -7.90 22.85 1.34
CA GLU A 164 -8.41 22.91 -0.03
C GLU A 164 -9.63 21.96 -0.17
N PRO A 165 -10.75 22.41 -0.76
CA PRO A 165 -11.94 21.57 -0.90
C PRO A 165 -11.66 20.28 -1.69
N GLY A 166 -10.78 20.35 -2.69
CA GLY A 166 -10.40 19.22 -3.53
C GLY A 166 -9.65 18.08 -2.81
N ILE A 167 -9.20 18.29 -1.57
CA ILE A 167 -8.54 17.25 -0.75
C ILE A 167 -9.39 16.81 0.44
N SER A 168 -10.46 17.55 0.79
CA SER A 168 -11.35 17.23 1.91
C SER A 168 -12.63 16.51 1.48
N VAL A 169 -13.10 16.74 0.25
CA VAL A 169 -14.34 16.15 -0.29
C VAL A 169 -14.14 15.58 -1.69
N GLY A 170 -15.01 14.67 -2.10
CA GLY A 170 -14.88 13.99 -3.38
C GLY A 170 -16.19 13.52 -4.01
N GLY A 171 -16.09 13.11 -5.28
CA GLY A 171 -17.18 12.50 -6.04
C GLY A 171 -18.25 13.49 -6.53
N MET A 172 -17.86 14.74 -6.76
CA MET A 172 -18.67 15.75 -7.44
C MET A 172 -18.95 15.32 -8.90
N PRO A 173 -20.04 15.82 -9.52
CA PRO A 173 -20.30 15.62 -10.94
C PRO A 173 -19.13 16.06 -11.80
N LYS A 174 -18.82 15.28 -12.85
CA LYS A 174 -17.77 15.65 -13.80
C LYS A 174 -18.18 16.91 -14.53
N VAL A 175 -17.33 17.93 -14.45
CA VAL A 175 -17.48 19.16 -15.22
C VAL A 175 -16.74 19.03 -16.55
N SER A 176 -17.29 19.62 -17.60
CA SER A 176 -16.67 19.65 -18.94
C SER A 176 -15.90 20.94 -19.16
N GLY A 177 -14.60 20.88 -19.44
CA GLY A 177 -13.77 22.05 -19.77
C GLY A 177 -12.99 22.62 -18.57
N ASP A 178 -12.85 23.94 -18.52
CA ASP A 178 -12.10 24.71 -17.50
C ASP A 178 -12.97 25.21 -16.33
N GLU A 179 -14.21 24.73 -16.21
CA GLU A 179 -15.11 25.10 -15.11
C GLU A 179 -14.72 24.38 -13.80
N GLU A 180 -14.76 25.09 -12.68
CA GLU A 180 -14.45 24.53 -11.37
C GLU A 180 -15.55 23.56 -10.90
N PRO A 181 -15.18 22.42 -10.27
CA PRO A 181 -16.15 21.48 -9.74
C PRO A 181 -16.94 22.10 -8.58
N ASN A 182 -18.26 21.91 -8.60
CA ASN A 182 -19.09 22.33 -7.47
C ASN A 182 -18.91 21.35 -6.29
N TYR A 183 -18.14 21.77 -5.30
CA TYR A 183 -17.85 20.98 -4.09
C TYR A 183 -19.07 20.74 -3.20
N LEU A 184 -20.12 21.56 -3.30
CA LEU A 184 -21.37 21.36 -2.54
C LEU A 184 -22.10 20.08 -2.93
N LEU A 185 -21.85 19.55 -4.13
CA LEU A 185 -22.45 18.32 -4.64
C LEU A 185 -21.60 17.07 -4.38
N ALA A 186 -20.67 17.12 -3.41
CA ALA A 186 -19.81 16.00 -3.07
C ALA A 186 -20.59 14.78 -2.56
N THR A 187 -20.11 13.58 -2.90
CA THR A 187 -20.71 12.30 -2.52
C THR A 187 -19.95 11.55 -1.45
N GLY A 188 -18.73 11.99 -1.11
CA GLY A 188 -17.97 11.46 0.02
C GLY A 188 -17.01 12.48 0.61
N VAL A 189 -16.47 12.16 1.77
CA VAL A 189 -15.46 12.96 2.48
C VAL A 189 -14.13 12.20 2.52
N VAL A 190 -13.04 12.96 2.63
CA VAL A 190 -11.68 12.44 2.72
C VAL A 190 -11.04 12.97 3.99
N LEU A 191 -10.51 12.06 4.80
CA LEU A 191 -9.66 12.38 5.95
C LEU A 191 -8.23 12.07 5.56
N THR A 192 -7.34 13.05 5.62
CA THR A 192 -5.92 12.86 5.33
C THR A 192 -5.08 13.24 6.54
N PHE A 193 -4.33 12.27 7.07
CA PHE A 193 -3.40 12.44 8.18
C PHE A 193 -1.97 12.43 7.63
N LEU A 194 -1.27 13.55 7.73
CA LEU A 194 0.09 13.67 7.21
C LEU A 194 1.11 13.24 8.27
N GLY A 195 1.89 12.20 7.93
CA GLY A 195 3.01 11.72 8.71
C GLY A 195 4.32 12.38 8.29
N LYS A 196 5.20 12.66 9.25
CA LYS A 196 6.56 13.12 8.98
C LYS A 196 7.38 11.99 8.35
N ASN A 197 7.98 12.26 7.18
CA ASN A 197 8.90 11.31 6.57
C ASN A 197 10.35 11.61 6.98
N GLN A 198 11.22 10.60 6.89
CA GLN A 198 12.64 10.71 7.23
C GLN A 198 13.49 9.86 6.30
N ASN A 199 14.66 10.38 5.89
CA ASN A 199 15.62 9.65 5.06
C ASN A 199 16.31 8.50 5.81
N ASN A 200 16.36 8.57 7.15
CA ASN A 200 16.94 7.54 7.98
C ASN A 200 15.86 6.57 8.45
N GLU A 201 15.92 5.33 7.98
CA GLU A 201 14.96 4.26 8.31
C GLU A 201 14.79 4.05 9.82
N ALA A 202 15.85 4.17 10.61
CA ALA A 202 15.78 3.96 12.06
C ALA A 202 14.92 5.02 12.78
N LEU A 203 14.81 6.22 12.22
CA LEU A 203 13.95 7.28 12.77
C LEU A 203 12.52 7.19 12.24
N LEU A 204 12.26 6.32 11.27
CA LEU A 204 10.95 6.07 10.68
C LEU A 204 10.15 4.98 11.41
N GLU A 205 10.80 4.19 12.26
CA GLU A 205 10.19 3.08 13.00
C GLU A 205 8.90 3.50 13.76
N PRO A 206 8.85 4.64 14.48
CA PRO A 206 7.62 5.07 15.15
C PRO A 206 6.48 5.39 14.18
N ASN A 207 6.79 5.98 13.01
CA ASN A 207 5.80 6.25 11.96
C ASN A 207 5.23 4.95 11.39
N LEU A 208 6.10 3.97 11.10
CA LEU A 208 5.68 2.67 10.61
C LEU A 208 4.82 1.95 11.65
N GLU A 209 5.17 2.01 12.93
CA GLU A 209 4.37 1.40 14.00
C GLU A 209 2.99 2.05 14.13
N TRP A 210 2.91 3.38 14.11
CA TRP A 210 1.63 4.09 14.12
C TRP A 210 0.77 3.74 12.90
N GLU A 211 1.36 3.75 11.69
CA GLU A 211 0.66 3.39 10.45
C GLU A 211 0.12 1.94 10.51
N LYS A 212 0.85 1.03 11.14
CA LYS A 212 0.38 -0.35 11.34
C LYS A 212 -0.86 -0.39 12.25
N ARG A 213 -0.81 0.33 13.38
CA ARG A 213 -1.95 0.43 14.30
C ARG A 213 -3.16 1.08 13.64
N PHE A 214 -2.93 2.11 12.82
CA PHE A 214 -3.96 2.74 12.00
C PHE A 214 -4.62 1.74 11.05
N VAL A 215 -3.84 0.98 10.28
CA VAL A 215 -4.37 -0.06 9.37
C VAL A 215 -5.13 -1.14 10.15
N ASP A 216 -4.59 -1.61 11.28
CA ASP A 216 -5.23 -2.64 12.11
C ASP A 216 -6.54 -2.14 12.76
N PHE A 217 -6.59 -0.87 13.16
CA PHE A 217 -7.81 -0.22 13.62
C PHE A 217 -8.86 -0.15 12.50
N MET A 218 -8.47 0.35 11.32
CA MET A 218 -9.37 0.49 10.18
C MET A 218 -9.87 -0.86 9.63
N LYS A 219 -9.07 -1.94 9.72
CA LYS A 219 -9.52 -3.31 9.39
C LYS A 219 -10.68 -3.79 10.27
N ASN A 220 -10.70 -3.39 11.54
CA ASN A 220 -11.70 -3.83 12.52
C ASN A 220 -12.88 -2.85 12.63
N TYR A 221 -12.75 -1.65 12.09
CA TYR A 221 -13.80 -0.64 12.14
C TYR A 221 -14.86 -0.91 11.08
N THR A 222 -16.11 -1.16 11.51
CA THR A 222 -17.26 -1.36 10.63
C THR A 222 -18.43 -0.51 11.10
N ASN A 223 -19.11 0.16 10.16
CA ASN A 223 -20.31 0.95 10.44
C ASN A 223 -21.36 0.67 9.35
N ASP A 224 -22.64 0.57 9.73
CA ASP A 224 -23.74 0.29 8.79
C ASP A 224 -24.17 1.53 7.99
N GLN A 225 -23.77 2.73 8.42
CA GLN A 225 -24.19 4.00 7.83
C GLN A 225 -23.33 4.44 6.63
N PHE A 226 -22.12 3.91 6.49
CA PHE A 226 -21.19 4.33 5.44
C PHE A 226 -20.15 3.27 5.09
N ASP A 227 -19.71 3.34 3.84
CA ASP A 227 -18.61 2.53 3.30
C ASP A 227 -17.29 3.29 3.46
N ILE A 228 -16.24 2.54 3.79
CA ILE A 228 -14.91 3.08 4.07
C ILE A 228 -13.87 2.41 3.17
N ALA A 229 -13.01 3.21 2.57
CA ALA A 229 -11.75 2.76 1.98
C ALA A 229 -10.61 3.53 2.64
N TYR A 230 -9.48 2.88 2.91
CA TYR A 230 -8.35 3.50 3.57
C TYR A 230 -7.03 3.05 2.95
N SER A 231 -6.01 3.87 3.10
CA SER A 231 -4.64 3.57 2.66
C SER A 231 -3.66 4.24 3.59
N ALA A 232 -2.60 3.51 3.97
CA ALA A 232 -1.42 4.07 4.61
C ALA A 232 -0.22 3.96 3.65
N GLU A 233 0.80 4.79 3.85
CA GLU A 233 2.00 4.79 3.01
C GLU A 233 2.69 3.41 3.00
N ARG A 234 2.76 2.73 4.16
CA ARG A 234 3.30 1.36 4.26
C ARG A 234 2.42 0.26 3.65
N SER A 235 1.13 0.51 3.40
CA SER A 235 0.18 -0.55 3.00
C SER A 235 0.57 -1.24 1.70
N ILE A 236 1.20 -0.53 0.77
CA ILE A 236 1.67 -1.11 -0.50
C ILE A 236 2.80 -2.12 -0.25
N GLN A 237 3.77 -1.77 0.59
CA GLN A 237 4.89 -2.65 0.94
C GLN A 237 4.39 -3.90 1.70
N ASP A 238 3.49 -3.70 2.67
CA ASP A 238 2.90 -4.80 3.44
C ASP A 238 2.10 -5.75 2.53
N ALA A 239 1.31 -5.22 1.59
CA ALA A 239 0.53 -6.02 0.65
C ALA A 239 1.40 -6.86 -0.29
N ILE A 240 2.57 -6.36 -0.70
CA ILE A 240 3.53 -7.12 -1.52
C ILE A 240 4.07 -8.32 -0.73
N VAL A 241 4.42 -8.11 0.55
CA VAL A 241 4.93 -9.18 1.41
C VAL A 241 3.84 -10.22 1.69
N GLU A 242 2.63 -9.78 2.02
CA GLU A 242 1.48 -10.68 2.28
C GLU A 242 1.14 -11.55 1.06
N LEU A 243 1.13 -10.94 -0.14
CA LEU A 243 0.90 -11.67 -1.39
C LEU A 243 1.99 -12.73 -1.62
N SER A 244 3.26 -12.37 -1.41
CA SER A 244 4.38 -13.28 -1.58
C SER A 244 4.30 -14.47 -0.61
N GLU A 245 4.00 -14.23 0.67
CA GLU A 245 3.84 -15.29 1.68
C GLU A 245 2.67 -16.24 1.36
N GLY A 246 1.56 -15.70 0.84
CA GLY A 246 0.40 -16.50 0.43
C GLY A 246 0.69 -17.47 -0.71
N GLU A 247 1.57 -17.09 -1.65
CA GLU A 247 1.88 -17.89 -2.83
C GLU A 247 2.93 -18.99 -2.59
N VAL A 248 3.76 -18.88 -1.53
CA VAL A 248 4.82 -19.87 -1.21
C VAL A 248 4.30 -21.31 -1.20
N SER A 249 3.10 -21.52 -0.63
CA SER A 249 2.51 -22.86 -0.50
C SER A 249 2.16 -23.48 -1.86
N THR A 250 1.50 -22.71 -2.73
CA THR A 250 1.11 -23.11 -4.09
C THR A 250 2.35 -23.37 -4.95
N VAL A 251 3.36 -22.50 -4.83
CA VAL A 251 4.64 -22.65 -5.54
C VAL A 251 5.35 -23.95 -5.11
N ALA A 252 5.44 -24.23 -3.80
CA ALA A 252 6.05 -25.46 -3.29
C ALA A 252 5.35 -26.74 -3.81
N ILE A 253 4.02 -26.74 -3.88
CA ILE A 253 3.25 -27.86 -4.44
C ILE A 253 3.55 -28.02 -5.94
N SER A 254 3.64 -26.93 -6.69
CA SER A 254 3.95 -26.99 -8.13
C SER A 254 5.34 -27.61 -8.40
N TYR A 255 6.35 -27.25 -7.60
CA TYR A 255 7.68 -27.87 -7.66
C TYR A 255 7.64 -29.35 -7.29
N LEU A 256 6.88 -29.74 -6.27
CA LEU A 256 6.74 -31.15 -5.88
C LEU A 256 6.16 -31.99 -7.02
N VAL A 257 5.08 -31.52 -7.66
CA VAL A 257 4.46 -32.20 -8.79
C VAL A 257 5.44 -32.29 -9.97
N MET A 258 6.17 -31.23 -10.26
CA MET A 258 7.20 -31.21 -11.30
C MET A 258 8.30 -32.25 -11.01
N PHE A 259 8.79 -32.34 -9.78
CA PHE A 259 9.80 -33.33 -9.39
C PHE A 259 9.30 -34.77 -9.53
N ILE A 260 8.04 -35.03 -9.13
CA ILE A 260 7.41 -36.33 -9.33
C ILE A 260 7.34 -36.67 -10.83
N TYR A 261 6.93 -35.71 -11.66
CA TYR A 261 6.89 -35.88 -13.11
C TYR A 261 8.28 -36.22 -13.69
N VAL A 262 9.31 -35.46 -13.33
CA VAL A 262 10.69 -35.69 -13.80
C VAL A 262 11.21 -37.07 -13.36
N ALA A 263 10.96 -37.46 -12.11
CA ALA A 263 11.34 -38.76 -11.58
C ALA A 263 10.68 -39.93 -12.34
N ILE A 264 9.40 -39.78 -12.68
CA ILE A 264 8.64 -40.78 -13.44
C ILE A 264 9.09 -40.83 -14.90
N ALA A 265 9.24 -39.68 -15.56
CA ALA A 265 9.53 -39.61 -16.99
C ALA A 265 10.97 -40.06 -17.33
N LEU A 266 11.95 -39.81 -16.46
CA LEU A 266 13.31 -40.35 -16.60
C LEU A 266 13.40 -41.82 -16.14
N GLY A 267 12.54 -42.24 -15.21
CA GLY A 267 12.42 -43.62 -14.78
C GLY A 267 11.74 -44.47 -15.86
N LYS A 268 12.49 -45.29 -16.62
CA LYS A 268 11.87 -46.27 -17.52
C LYS A 268 11.01 -47.27 -16.73
N ILE A 269 9.70 -47.07 -16.72
CA ILE A 269 8.75 -48.01 -16.12
C ILE A 269 8.48 -49.13 -17.12
N ARG A 270 9.25 -50.21 -17.05
CA ARG A 270 9.02 -51.43 -17.86
C ARG A 270 8.14 -52.47 -17.17
N SER A 271 8.08 -52.51 -15.83
CA SER A 271 7.25 -53.46 -15.08
C SER A 271 7.01 -53.02 -13.63
N CYS A 272 5.80 -53.22 -13.10
CA CYS A 272 5.40 -52.80 -11.75
C CYS A 272 6.14 -53.57 -10.63
N LEU A 273 6.51 -54.85 -10.88
CA LEU A 273 7.23 -55.69 -9.91
C LEU A 273 8.75 -55.39 -9.80
N HIS A 274 9.35 -54.82 -10.85
CA HIS A 274 10.78 -54.49 -10.90
C HIS A 274 11.05 -52.99 -10.75
N PHE A 275 10.05 -52.23 -10.32
CA PHE A 275 10.06 -50.77 -10.22
C PHE A 275 11.27 -50.25 -9.41
N LEU A 276 11.55 -50.80 -8.23
CA LEU A 276 12.68 -50.36 -7.40
C LEU A 276 14.07 -50.82 -7.89
N ARG A 277 14.14 -51.90 -8.70
CA ARG A 277 15.43 -52.47 -9.16
C ARG A 277 15.91 -51.90 -10.48
N GLU A 278 15.00 -51.47 -11.35
CA GLU A 278 15.32 -50.92 -12.68
C GLU A 278 15.12 -49.40 -12.79
N SER A 279 14.50 -48.76 -11.79
CA SER A 279 14.25 -47.32 -11.86
C SER A 279 15.53 -46.49 -11.70
N LYS A 280 15.73 -45.58 -12.65
CA LYS A 280 16.80 -44.57 -12.63
C LYS A 280 16.41 -43.34 -11.79
N ILE A 281 15.63 -43.54 -10.74
CA ILE A 281 15.16 -42.46 -9.83
C ILE A 281 16.35 -41.73 -9.21
N VAL A 282 17.45 -42.44 -8.89
CA VAL A 282 18.68 -41.82 -8.36
C VAL A 282 19.28 -40.80 -9.33
N LEU A 283 19.20 -41.05 -10.65
CA LEU A 283 19.69 -40.11 -11.67
C LEU A 283 18.80 -38.86 -11.76
N ALA A 284 17.47 -39.05 -11.68
CA ALA A 284 16.50 -37.96 -11.69
C ALA A 284 16.63 -37.07 -10.44
N ILE A 285 16.70 -37.69 -9.25
CA ILE A 285 16.90 -36.97 -7.99
C ILE A 285 18.27 -36.27 -7.99
N GLY A 286 19.33 -36.94 -8.45
CA GLY A 286 20.65 -36.34 -8.58
C GLY A 286 20.65 -35.12 -9.52
N GLY A 287 19.95 -35.21 -10.65
CA GLY A 287 19.77 -34.09 -11.57
C GLY A 287 19.06 -32.90 -10.92
N ILE A 288 17.95 -33.14 -10.21
CA ILE A 288 17.22 -32.09 -9.47
C ILE A 288 18.13 -31.44 -8.41
N ILE A 289 18.86 -32.24 -7.63
CA ILE A 289 19.79 -31.73 -6.61
C ILE A 289 20.87 -30.85 -7.23
N ILE A 290 21.44 -31.25 -8.38
CA ILE A 290 22.46 -30.45 -9.08
C ILE A 290 21.88 -29.10 -9.51
N VAL A 291 20.65 -29.09 -10.02
CA VAL A 291 19.99 -27.86 -10.46
C VAL A 291 19.69 -26.93 -9.27
N LEU A 292 19.17 -27.48 -8.16
CA LEU A 292 18.95 -26.71 -6.94
C LEU A 292 20.27 -26.18 -6.34
N ALA A 293 21.33 -27.00 -6.34
CA ALA A 293 22.65 -26.59 -5.89
C ALA A 293 23.21 -25.45 -6.75
N SER A 294 23.00 -25.48 -8.07
CA SER A 294 23.39 -24.39 -8.98
C SER A 294 22.71 -23.07 -8.62
N VAL A 295 21.39 -23.09 -8.38
CA VAL A 295 20.62 -21.91 -7.98
C VAL A 295 21.14 -21.37 -6.64
N LEU A 296 21.31 -22.23 -5.63
CA LEU A 296 21.82 -21.85 -4.31
C LEU A 296 23.25 -21.29 -4.38
N CYS A 297 24.13 -21.89 -5.18
CA CYS A 297 25.49 -21.39 -5.40
C CYS A 297 25.48 -20.01 -6.08
N SER A 298 24.60 -19.78 -7.06
CA SER A 298 24.46 -18.48 -7.74
C SER A 298 23.98 -17.40 -6.76
N LEU A 299 22.88 -17.65 -6.05
CA LEU A 299 22.33 -16.72 -5.05
C LEU A 299 23.33 -16.48 -3.91
N GLY A 300 24.03 -17.52 -3.48
CA GLY A 300 25.07 -17.42 -2.45
C GLY A 300 26.29 -16.61 -2.91
N PHE A 301 26.72 -16.77 -4.16
CA PHE A 301 27.81 -15.98 -4.74
C PHE A 301 27.45 -14.50 -4.83
N TRP A 302 26.29 -14.16 -5.39
CA TRP A 302 25.82 -12.77 -5.46
C TRP A 302 25.54 -12.18 -4.08
N GLY A 303 25.00 -12.98 -3.17
CA GLY A 303 24.81 -12.61 -1.77
C GLY A 303 26.12 -12.38 -1.01
N TYR A 304 27.20 -13.08 -1.37
CA TYR A 304 28.55 -12.86 -0.82
C TYR A 304 29.17 -11.55 -1.35
N LEU A 305 28.87 -11.19 -2.60
CA LEU A 305 29.26 -9.91 -3.19
C LEU A 305 28.40 -8.72 -2.73
N ASN A 306 27.49 -8.93 -1.77
CA ASN A 306 26.54 -7.93 -1.28
C ASN A 306 25.66 -7.30 -2.39
N VAL A 307 25.37 -8.05 -3.45
CA VAL A 307 24.39 -7.61 -4.44
C VAL A 307 22.99 -7.78 -3.86
N VAL A 308 22.23 -6.69 -3.80
CA VAL A 308 20.85 -6.67 -3.30
C VAL A 308 19.99 -7.53 -4.23
N THR A 309 19.21 -8.43 -3.64
CA THR A 309 18.31 -9.33 -4.38
C THR A 309 16.86 -8.93 -4.16
N THR A 310 15.97 -9.27 -5.09
CA THR A 310 14.54 -8.96 -5.03
C THR A 310 13.73 -10.22 -4.70
N MET A 311 12.54 -10.04 -4.10
CA MET A 311 11.61 -11.17 -3.85
C MET A 311 11.24 -11.90 -5.16
N LEU A 312 10.98 -11.14 -6.23
CA LEU A 312 10.68 -11.69 -7.56
C LEU A 312 11.81 -12.57 -8.11
N ALA A 313 13.08 -12.17 -7.91
CA ALA A 313 14.22 -12.96 -8.37
C ALA A 313 14.30 -14.31 -7.65
N ILE A 314 14.02 -14.34 -6.33
CA ILE A 314 14.02 -15.57 -5.53
C ILE A 314 12.91 -16.53 -5.99
N GLU A 315 11.79 -16.01 -6.48
CA GLU A 315 10.67 -16.81 -6.96
C GLU A 315 10.85 -17.33 -8.40
N VAL A 316 11.24 -16.45 -9.33
CA VAL A 316 11.27 -16.74 -10.77
C VAL A 316 12.54 -17.47 -11.21
N ILE A 317 13.70 -17.14 -10.64
CA ILE A 317 14.99 -17.74 -11.07
C ILE A 317 15.01 -19.25 -10.87
N PRO A 318 14.60 -19.82 -9.72
CA PRO A 318 14.59 -21.27 -9.55
C PRO A 318 13.70 -21.97 -10.56
N PHE A 319 12.57 -21.37 -10.96
CA PHE A 319 11.66 -21.94 -11.93
C PHE A 319 12.30 -22.01 -13.33
N LEU A 320 12.89 -20.90 -13.78
CA LEU A 320 13.57 -20.82 -15.08
C LEU A 320 14.77 -21.76 -15.17
N VAL A 321 15.60 -21.77 -14.13
CA VAL A 321 16.79 -22.63 -14.08
C VAL A 321 16.40 -24.11 -13.99
N LEU A 322 15.31 -24.43 -13.28
CA LEU A 322 14.77 -25.78 -13.23
C LEU A 322 14.26 -26.25 -14.59
N ALA A 323 13.50 -25.43 -15.30
CA ALA A 323 12.99 -25.77 -16.63
C ALA A 323 14.12 -26.10 -17.62
N VAL A 324 15.15 -25.25 -17.68
CA VAL A 324 16.30 -25.46 -18.57
C VAL A 324 17.17 -26.63 -18.11
N GLY A 325 17.42 -26.74 -16.80
CA GLY A 325 18.24 -27.80 -16.22
C GLY A 325 17.65 -29.19 -16.45
N VAL A 326 16.34 -29.33 -16.24
CA VAL A 326 15.60 -30.56 -16.47
C VAL A 326 15.66 -30.96 -17.94
N ASP A 327 15.44 -30.04 -18.89
CA ASP A 327 15.49 -30.34 -20.33
C ASP A 327 16.87 -30.88 -20.77
N ASN A 328 17.96 -30.25 -20.33
CA ASN A 328 19.32 -30.71 -20.60
C ASN A 328 19.57 -32.13 -20.07
N ILE A 329 19.07 -32.45 -18.87
CA ILE A 329 19.16 -33.79 -18.30
C ILE A 329 18.36 -34.79 -19.15
N PHE A 330 17.14 -34.43 -19.58
CA PHE A 330 16.33 -35.27 -20.45
C PHE A 330 17.02 -35.58 -21.78
N ILE A 331 17.57 -34.57 -22.45
CA ILE A 331 18.28 -34.74 -23.72
C ILE A 331 19.48 -35.66 -23.55
N MET A 332 20.29 -35.45 -22.51
CA MET A 332 21.48 -36.26 -22.23
C MET A 332 21.11 -37.72 -21.96
N VAL A 333 20.15 -37.97 -21.07
CA VAL A 333 19.71 -39.32 -20.69
C VAL A 333 19.05 -40.04 -21.86
N HIS A 334 18.23 -39.34 -22.65
CA HIS A 334 17.57 -39.92 -23.81
C HIS A 334 18.58 -40.27 -24.92
N THR A 335 19.56 -39.41 -25.17
CA THR A 335 20.63 -39.65 -26.15
C THR A 335 21.49 -40.84 -25.73
N TYR A 336 21.91 -40.88 -24.46
CA TYR A 336 22.63 -42.02 -23.89
C TYR A 336 21.84 -43.33 -24.03
N HIS A 337 20.52 -43.29 -23.89
CA HIS A 337 19.67 -44.46 -24.07
C HIS A 337 19.48 -44.91 -25.52
N ARG A 338 19.54 -43.99 -26.49
CA ARG A 338 19.45 -44.30 -27.93
C ARG A 338 20.79 -44.76 -28.52
N LEU A 339 21.88 -44.56 -27.79
CA LEU A 339 23.21 -44.94 -28.20
C LEU A 339 23.33 -46.46 -28.41
N ASN A 340 23.67 -46.87 -29.62
CA ASN A 340 23.82 -48.28 -29.97
C ASN A 340 25.20 -48.79 -29.56
N ARG A 341 25.28 -49.38 -28.36
CA ARG A 341 26.52 -49.91 -27.75
C ARG A 341 27.26 -50.98 -28.57
N LYS A 342 26.64 -51.53 -29.61
CA LYS A 342 27.28 -52.53 -30.49
C LYS A 342 28.28 -51.93 -31.49
N LYS A 343 28.30 -50.60 -31.66
CA LYS A 343 29.18 -49.91 -32.61
C LYS A 343 30.51 -49.44 -32.01
N PHE A 344 30.69 -49.54 -30.70
CA PHE A 344 31.83 -48.98 -29.98
C PHE A 344 32.38 -50.03 -29.00
N ASP A 345 33.70 -50.17 -28.92
CA ASP A 345 34.36 -51.20 -28.10
C ASP A 345 34.40 -50.82 -26.62
N SER A 346 34.37 -49.52 -26.30
CA SER A 346 34.33 -49.00 -24.93
C SER A 346 33.19 -48.02 -24.68
N ILE A 347 32.74 -47.91 -23.41
CA ILE A 347 31.71 -46.92 -23.00
C ILE A 347 32.22 -45.48 -23.18
N ALA A 348 33.52 -45.26 -22.99
CA ALA A 348 34.15 -43.95 -23.13
C ALA A 348 34.28 -43.49 -24.59
N GLU A 349 34.33 -44.39 -25.57
CA GLU A 349 34.30 -44.04 -27.00
C GLU A 349 32.87 -43.81 -27.52
N ALA A 350 31.87 -44.30 -26.78
CA ALA A 350 30.48 -44.24 -27.18
C ALA A 350 29.78 -42.96 -26.66
N ILE A 351 30.20 -42.46 -25.49
CA ILE A 351 29.78 -41.17 -24.90
C ILE A 351 30.59 -40.05 -25.53
#